data_AF-A0A352AF64-F1
#
_entry.id   AF-A0A352AF64-F1
#
_cell.length_a   1.000
_cell.length_b   1.000
_cell.length_c   1.000
_cell.angle_alpha   90.00
_cell.angle_beta   90.00
_cell.angle_gamma   90.00
#
_symmetry.space_group_name_H-M   'P 1'
#
loop_
_entity.id
_entity.type
_entity.pdbx_description
1 polymer ?
#
loop_
_entity_poly.entity_id
_entity_poly.type
_entity_poly.pdbx_seq_one_letter_code
_entity_poly.pdbx_strand_id
1 'polypeptide(L)'
;MTPATEAIALLIDLAQRGEINPWDVQVIEVIDRYLSTLPLGKDIESSPGDTDLSQSGQAFLWASMLVLLKADTLERLEELEEPLLDDVGEELDVTGETRLPLHLERHLRRRTAAPPPQKRPVTLAELIDQLQQMAAQLGETPSRSPAARSRSLS
;
A
#
# COMPACT_ATOMS: atom_id res chain seq x y z
N MET A 1 -7.88 -18.20 -11.66
CA MET A 1 -7.90 -16.78 -11.27
C MET A 1 -6.46 -16.32 -11.15
N THR A 2 -6.16 -15.07 -11.51
CA THR A 2 -4.82 -14.52 -11.24
C THR A 2 -4.76 -14.06 -9.78
N PRO A 3 -3.58 -14.08 -9.14
CA PRO A 3 -3.42 -13.61 -7.76
C PRO A 3 -3.87 -12.14 -7.59
N ALA A 4 -3.77 -11.33 -8.65
CA ALA A 4 -4.29 -9.97 -8.65
C ALA A 4 -5.81 -9.88 -8.50
N THR A 5 -6.57 -10.74 -9.21
CA THR A 5 -8.03 -10.75 -9.09
C THR A 5 -8.48 -11.18 -7.70
N GLU A 6 -7.75 -12.10 -7.07
CA GLU A 6 -7.99 -12.52 -5.69
C GLU A 6 -7.74 -11.40 -4.69
N ALA A 7 -6.61 -10.68 -4.84
CA ALA A 7 -6.31 -9.51 -4.02
C ALA A 7 -7.37 -8.41 -4.12
N ILE A 8 -7.86 -8.12 -5.33
CA ILE A 8 -8.93 -7.14 -5.57
C ILE A 8 -10.24 -7.61 -4.93
N ALA A 9 -10.59 -8.89 -5.06
CA ALA A 9 -11.80 -9.43 -4.44
C ALA A 9 -11.74 -9.32 -2.91
N LEU A 10 -10.59 -9.63 -2.30
CA LEU A 10 -10.37 -9.49 -0.86
C LEU A 10 -10.49 -8.03 -0.42
N LEU A 11 -9.91 -7.10 -1.17
CA LEU A 11 -10.03 -5.66 -0.92
C LEU A 11 -11.48 -5.17 -0.91
N ILE A 12 -12.28 -5.61 -1.89
CA ILE A 12 -13.70 -5.26 -1.97
C ILE A 12 -14.48 -5.86 -0.80
N ASP A 13 -14.20 -7.11 -0.43
CA ASP A 13 -14.85 -7.78 0.72
C ASP A 13 -14.54 -7.07 2.03
N LEU A 14 -13.28 -6.69 2.27
CA LEU A 14 -12.88 -5.90 3.44
C LEU A 14 -13.61 -4.55 3.51
N ALA A 15 -13.76 -3.88 2.37
CA ALA A 15 -14.48 -2.60 2.32
C ALA A 15 -15.98 -2.78 2.57
N GLN A 16 -16.59 -3.84 2.05
CA GLN A 16 -18.01 -4.16 2.28
C GLN A 16 -18.30 -4.49 3.74
N ARG A 17 -17.35 -5.15 4.42
CA ARG A 17 -17.44 -5.45 5.86
C ARG A 17 -17.17 -4.23 6.75
N GLY A 18 -16.66 -3.15 6.19
CA GLY A 18 -16.26 -1.95 6.93
C GLY A 18 -14.95 -2.11 7.69
N GLU A 19 -14.12 -3.10 7.35
CA GLU A 19 -12.79 -3.29 7.94
C GLU A 19 -11.77 -2.29 7.39
N ILE A 20 -11.99 -1.78 6.17
CA ILE A 20 -11.19 -0.72 5.55
C ILE A 20 -12.09 0.44 5.12
N ASN A 21 -11.58 1.67 5.21
CA ASN A 21 -12.28 2.85 4.71
C ASN A 21 -12.01 3.03 3.21
N PRO A 22 -13.02 3.02 2.32
CA PRO A 22 -12.81 3.13 0.87
C PRO A 22 -12.26 4.49 0.43
N TRP A 23 -12.38 5.52 1.26
CA TRP A 23 -11.90 6.87 0.98
C TRP A 23 -10.52 7.16 1.57
N ASP A 24 -10.04 6.30 2.48
CA ASP A 24 -8.75 6.43 3.15
C ASP A 24 -8.22 5.03 3.51
N VAL A 25 -7.57 4.41 2.53
CA VAL A 25 -7.09 3.04 2.64
C VAL A 25 -5.69 3.02 3.25
N GLN A 26 -5.54 2.29 4.35
CA GLN A 26 -4.24 1.98 4.95
C GLN A 26 -3.50 0.92 4.11
N VAL A 27 -2.84 1.37 3.04
CA VAL A 27 -2.20 0.51 2.02
C VAL A 27 -1.25 -0.53 2.64
N ILE A 28 -0.41 -0.12 3.61
CA ILE A 28 0.56 -0.99 4.28
C ILE A 28 -0.14 -2.16 5.00
N GLU A 29 -1.18 -1.87 5.78
CA GLU A 29 -1.90 -2.88 6.56
C GLU A 29 -2.61 -3.89 5.66
N VAL A 30 -3.25 -3.40 4.59
CA VAL A 30 -3.92 -4.25 3.61
C VAL A 30 -2.94 -5.19 2.93
N ILE A 31 -1.79 -4.67 2.49
CA ILE A 31 -0.76 -5.46 1.84
C ILE A 31 -0.23 -6.53 2.79
N ASP A 32 0.08 -6.17 4.04
CA ASP A 32 0.57 -7.11 5.05
C ASP A 32 -0.43 -8.23 5.32
N ARG A 33 -1.71 -7.87 5.43
CA ARG A 33 -2.80 -8.84 5.62
C ARG A 33 -2.88 -9.79 4.43
N TYR A 34 -2.84 -9.28 3.21
CA TYR A 34 -2.86 -10.13 2.01
C TYR A 34 -1.63 -11.05 1.93
N LEU A 35 -0.42 -10.52 2.17
CA LEU A 35 0.81 -11.30 2.21
C LEU A 35 0.75 -12.43 3.26
N SER A 36 0.07 -12.20 4.39
CA SER A 36 -0.11 -13.23 5.42
C SER A 36 -1.05 -14.37 5.02
N THR A 37 -1.96 -14.13 4.08
CA THR A 37 -2.89 -15.16 3.56
C THR A 37 -2.27 -16.02 2.47
N LEU A 38 -1.22 -15.54 1.82
CA LEU A 38 -0.56 -16.28 0.75
C LEU A 38 0.20 -17.51 1.30
N PRO A 39 0.06 -18.68 0.67
CA PRO A 39 0.76 -19.90 1.08
C PRO A 39 2.23 -19.91 0.59
N LEU A 40 2.99 -18.86 0.90
CA LEU A 40 4.35 -18.66 0.37
C LEU A 40 5.43 -19.54 1.04
N GLY A 41 5.14 -20.26 2.12
CA GLY A 41 6.20 -21.03 2.81
C GLY A 41 5.80 -22.03 3.89
N LYS A 42 4.53 -22.14 4.31
CA LYS A 42 4.15 -23.08 5.39
C LYS A 42 3.65 -24.44 4.89
N ASP A 43 3.12 -24.51 3.67
CA ASP A 43 2.42 -25.71 3.17
C ASP A 43 3.09 -26.36 1.95
N ILE A 44 4.15 -25.75 1.39
CA ILE A 44 4.89 -26.27 0.23
C ILE A 44 5.50 -27.65 0.54
N GLU A 45 5.83 -27.92 1.81
CA GLU A 45 6.44 -29.18 2.23
C GLU A 45 5.41 -30.27 2.60
N SER A 46 4.13 -29.91 2.78
CA SER A 46 3.08 -30.83 3.27
C SER A 46 2.09 -31.30 2.20
N SER A 47 2.10 -30.69 1.01
CA SER A 47 1.21 -31.07 -0.09
C SER A 47 2.01 -31.48 -1.33
N PRO A 48 2.33 -32.77 -1.52
CA PRO A 48 2.93 -33.29 -2.75
C PRO A 48 1.86 -33.47 -3.83
N GLY A 49 1.02 -32.46 -4.04
CA GLY A 49 -0.08 -32.48 -5.00
C GLY A 49 0.02 -31.28 -5.92
N ASP A 50 0.70 -31.47 -7.06
CA ASP A 50 0.53 -30.74 -8.33
C ASP A 50 0.01 -29.30 -8.25
N THR A 51 0.57 -28.46 -7.38
CA THR A 51 0.47 -27.01 -7.57
C THR A 51 1.37 -26.69 -8.75
N ASP A 52 0.72 -26.48 -9.91
CA ASP A 52 1.36 -26.09 -11.16
C ASP A 52 2.43 -25.02 -10.85
N LEU A 53 3.70 -25.34 -11.12
CA LEU A 53 4.86 -24.49 -10.82
C LEU A 53 4.69 -23.07 -11.40
N SER A 54 3.92 -22.96 -12.48
CA SER A 54 3.53 -21.70 -13.09
C SER A 54 2.68 -20.82 -12.16
N GLN A 55 1.78 -21.40 -11.37
CA GLN A 55 0.93 -20.67 -10.42
C GLN A 55 1.72 -20.23 -9.17
N SER A 56 2.59 -21.09 -8.63
CA SER A 56 3.43 -20.74 -7.49
C SER A 56 4.46 -19.66 -7.85
N GLY A 57 5.01 -19.69 -9.07
CA GLY A 57 5.87 -18.63 -9.60
C GLY A 57 5.15 -17.28 -9.73
N GLN A 58 3.91 -17.27 -10.25
CA GLN A 58 3.09 -16.06 -10.33
C GLN A 58 2.76 -15.49 -8.94
N ALA A 59 2.43 -16.35 -7.97
CA ALA A 59 2.15 -15.93 -6.60
C ALA A 59 3.37 -15.29 -5.93
N PHE A 60 4.56 -15.87 -6.11
CA PHE A 60 5.82 -15.35 -5.56
C PHE A 60 6.20 -13.99 -6.16
N LEU A 61 6.08 -13.86 -7.49
CA LEU A 61 6.34 -12.58 -8.16
C LEU A 61 5.35 -11.50 -7.71
N TRP A 62 4.07 -11.87 -7.55
CA TRP A 62 3.05 -10.96 -7.04
C TRP A 62 3.37 -10.48 -5.63
N ALA A 63 3.76 -11.39 -4.73
CA ALA A 63 4.18 -11.04 -3.38
C ALA A 63 5.38 -10.07 -3.38
N SER A 64 6.36 -10.31 -4.26
CA SER A 64 7.54 -9.44 -4.41
C SER A 64 7.15 -8.03 -4.85
N MET A 65 6.18 -7.91 -5.75
CA MET A 65 5.66 -6.62 -6.22
C MET A 65 4.88 -5.86 -5.15
N LEU A 66 4.09 -6.57 -4.34
CA LEU A 66 3.40 -5.97 -3.20
C LEU A 66 4.37 -5.48 -2.12
N VAL A 67 5.46 -6.21 -1.87
CA VAL A 67 6.53 -5.77 -0.97
C VAL A 67 7.20 -4.49 -1.51
N LEU A 68 7.46 -4.42 -2.81
CA LEU A 68 7.99 -3.21 -3.45
C LEU A 68 7.01 -2.02 -3.29
N LEU A 69 5.72 -2.23 -3.55
CA LEU A 69 4.70 -1.21 -3.35
C LEU A 69 4.68 -0.71 -1.91
N LYS A 70 4.77 -1.62 -0.93
CA LYS A 70 4.84 -1.26 0.49
C LYS A 70 6.07 -0.41 0.80
N ALA A 71 7.24 -0.76 0.25
CA ALA A 71 8.46 0.02 0.45
C ALA A 71 8.34 1.44 -0.13
N ASP A 72 7.82 1.60 -1.35
CA ASP A 72 7.55 2.91 -1.98
C ASP A 72 6.58 3.75 -1.13
N THR A 73 5.54 3.12 -0.58
CA THR A 73 4.62 3.84 0.31
C THR A 73 5.26 4.29 1.62
N LEU A 74 6.21 3.53 2.17
CA LEU A 74 6.93 3.90 3.39
C LEU A 74 7.92 5.05 3.13
N GLU A 75 8.69 4.98 2.05
CA GLU A 75 9.63 6.04 1.65
C GLU A 75 8.90 7.38 1.47
N ARG A 76 7.74 7.38 0.80
CA ARG A 76 6.90 8.57 0.66
C ARG A 76 6.36 9.09 1.99
N LEU A 77 6.12 8.23 2.97
CA LEU A 77 5.70 8.66 4.30
C LEU A 77 6.85 9.35 5.04
N GLU A 78 8.06 8.80 4.94
CA GLU A 78 9.29 9.33 5.57
C GLU A 78 9.69 10.70 4.99
N GLU A 79 9.68 10.88 3.66
CA GLU A 79 9.97 12.17 3.00
C GLU A 79 9.05 13.32 3.46
N LEU A 80 7.85 12.99 3.93
CA LEU A 80 6.84 13.95 4.39
C LEU A 80 6.90 14.25 5.89
N GLU A 81 7.60 13.42 6.68
CA GLU A 81 7.77 13.63 8.12
C GLU A 81 8.87 14.66 8.46
N GLU A 82 9.70 15.05 7.51
CA GLU A 82 10.53 16.26 7.62
C GLU A 82 9.71 17.48 7.13
N PRO A 83 9.02 18.25 8.01
CA PRO A 83 9.70 19.14 8.98
C PRO A 83 8.95 19.47 10.31
N LEU A 84 9.67 20.12 11.24
CA LEU A 84 9.23 20.89 12.45
C LEU A 84 9.26 20.17 13.81
N LEU A 85 10.47 19.99 14.36
CA LEU A 85 10.70 19.73 15.79
C LEU A 85 10.61 20.99 16.69
N ASP A 86 10.02 22.12 16.25
CA ASP A 86 10.25 23.41 16.95
C ASP A 86 9.03 24.28 17.29
N ASP A 87 7.79 23.75 17.36
CA ASP A 87 6.68 24.56 17.90
C ASP A 87 5.58 23.71 18.58
N VAL A 88 5.97 22.85 19.52
CA VAL A 88 5.03 22.35 20.54
C VAL A 88 4.85 23.46 21.58
N GLY A 89 4.17 24.53 21.17
CA GLY A 89 3.75 25.63 22.04
C GLY A 89 2.58 25.19 22.91
N GLU A 90 2.91 24.82 24.15
CA GLU A 90 2.13 24.89 25.40
C GLU A 90 0.60 24.71 25.34
N GLU A 91 0.15 23.71 26.11
CA GLU A 91 -1.23 23.44 26.49
C GLU A 91 -2.03 24.72 26.78
N LEU A 92 -3.06 24.96 25.98
CA LEU A 92 -4.12 25.91 26.29
C LEU A 92 -4.86 25.40 27.54
N ASP A 93 -4.55 25.98 28.69
CA ASP A 93 -5.35 25.83 29.91
C ASP A 93 -6.74 26.43 29.66
N VAL A 94 -7.70 25.57 29.31
CA VAL A 94 -9.10 25.94 29.05
C VAL A 94 -9.81 26.16 30.39
N THR A 95 -9.42 27.21 31.09
CA THR A 95 -10.14 27.70 32.28
C THR A 95 -11.39 28.44 31.83
N GLY A 96 -12.49 27.70 31.65
CA GLY A 96 -13.87 28.05 32.04
C GLY A 96 -14.55 29.35 31.61
N GLU A 97 -13.89 30.27 30.91
CA GLU A 97 -14.49 31.55 30.50
C GLU A 97 -14.74 31.56 29.00
N THR A 98 -16.02 31.55 28.61
CA THR A 98 -16.51 31.67 27.22
C THR A 98 -16.21 33.05 26.60
N ARG A 99 -15.32 33.84 27.19
CA ARG A 99 -14.94 35.16 26.72
C ARG A 99 -13.59 35.09 26.04
N LEU A 100 -13.60 35.43 24.76
CA LEU A 100 -12.38 35.65 23.99
C LEU A 100 -11.54 36.72 24.72
N PRO A 101 -10.23 36.49 24.94
CA PRO A 101 -9.37 37.45 25.62
C PRO A 101 -9.35 38.78 24.87
N LEU A 102 -9.36 39.88 25.62
CA LEU A 102 -9.51 41.26 25.11
C LEU A 102 -8.36 41.74 24.20
N HIS A 103 -7.29 40.95 24.07
CA HIS A 103 -6.10 41.26 23.26
C HIS A 103 -5.61 40.05 22.47
N LEU A 104 -6.47 39.51 21.60
CA LEU A 104 -6.14 38.38 20.72
C LEU A 104 -4.83 38.59 19.95
N GLU A 105 -4.48 39.82 19.56
CA GLU A 105 -3.21 40.14 18.89
C GLU A 105 -1.94 39.82 19.70
N ARG A 106 -2.03 39.76 21.04
CA ARG A 106 -0.88 39.38 21.91
C ARG A 106 -0.72 37.87 22.02
N HIS A 107 -1.78 37.12 21.73
CA HIS A 107 -1.82 35.65 21.76
C HIS A 107 -1.74 35.04 20.35
N LEU A 108 -2.00 35.81 19.29
CA LEU A 108 -1.81 35.39 17.91
C LEU A 108 -0.35 35.53 17.49
N ARG A 109 0.40 34.41 17.45
CA ARG A 109 1.70 34.38 16.79
C ARG A 109 1.50 34.38 15.28
N ARG A 110 2.18 35.28 14.56
CA ARG A 110 2.23 35.21 13.09
C ARG A 110 3.01 33.95 12.70
N ARG A 111 2.34 32.99 12.07
CA ARG A 111 3.03 31.85 11.46
C ARG A 111 3.95 32.38 10.36
N THR A 112 5.22 32.03 10.43
CA THR A 112 6.27 32.43 9.46
C THR A 112 6.16 31.68 8.13
N ALA A 113 5.41 30.58 8.10
CA ALA A 113 5.15 29.78 6.91
C ALA A 113 3.72 29.21 6.93
N ALA A 114 3.22 28.83 5.75
CA ALA A 114 1.98 28.08 5.63
C ALA A 114 2.14 26.69 6.29
N PRO A 115 1.08 26.14 6.91
CA PRO A 115 1.10 24.75 7.36
C PRO A 115 1.44 23.82 6.20
N PRO A 116 2.18 22.72 6.46
CA PRO A 116 2.53 21.77 5.43
C PRO A 116 1.25 21.22 4.76
N PRO A 117 1.30 20.93 3.44
CA PRO A 117 0.15 20.37 2.74
C PRO A 117 -0.26 19.05 3.38
N GLN A 118 -1.56 18.88 3.65
CA GLN A 118 -2.08 17.63 4.21
C GLN A 118 -2.00 16.51 3.17
N LYS A 119 -1.74 15.29 3.63
CA LYS A 119 -1.70 14.10 2.78
C LYS A 119 -3.09 13.89 2.16
N ARG A 120 -3.15 13.78 0.83
CA ARG A 120 -4.36 13.32 0.15
C ARG A 120 -4.51 11.82 0.47
N PRO A 121 -5.64 11.37 1.05
CA PRO A 121 -5.83 9.96 1.37
C PRO A 121 -5.86 9.14 0.08
N VAL A 122 -5.36 7.90 0.16
CA VAL A 122 -5.42 6.94 -0.95
C VAL A 122 -6.80 6.31 -0.96
N THR A 123 -7.47 6.35 -2.10
CA THR A 123 -8.80 5.73 -2.25
C THR A 123 -8.69 4.27 -2.66
N LEU A 124 -9.72 3.48 -2.35
CA LEU A 124 -9.80 2.07 -2.77
C LEU A 124 -9.74 1.90 -4.29
N ALA A 125 -10.37 2.82 -5.03
CA ALA A 125 -10.35 2.81 -6.49
C ALA A 125 -8.92 2.99 -7.04
N GLU A 126 -8.15 3.91 -6.47
CA GLU A 126 -6.75 4.13 -6.87
C GLU A 126 -5.88 2.90 -6.56
N LEU A 127 -6.08 2.26 -5.41
CA LEU A 127 -5.37 1.03 -5.09
C LEU A 127 -5.72 -0.12 -6.04
N ILE A 128 -7.01 -0.30 -6.35
CA ILE A 128 -7.45 -1.33 -7.32
C ILE A 128 -6.84 -1.07 -8.70
N ASP A 129 -6.84 0.19 -9.16
CA ASP A 129 -6.25 0.56 -10.45
C ASP A 129 -4.75 0.26 -10.49
N GLN A 130 -4.01 0.59 -9.43
CA GLN A 130 -2.59 0.23 -9.30
C GLN A 130 -2.38 -1.29 -9.38
N LEU A 131 -3.18 -2.08 -8.68
CA LEU A 131 -3.10 -3.55 -8.75
C LEU A 131 -3.44 -4.09 -10.14
N GLN A 132 -4.40 -3.49 -10.85
CA GLN A 132 -4.73 -3.88 -12.22
C GLN A 132 -3.59 -3.57 -13.19
N GLN A 133 -2.96 -2.40 -13.06
CA GLN A 133 -1.80 -2.02 -13.87
C GLN A 133 -0.62 -2.98 -13.64
N MET A 134 -0.32 -3.29 -12.39
CA MET A 134 0.67 -4.30 -11.99
C MET A 134 0.40 -5.67 -12.61
N ALA A 135 -0.86 -6.11 -12.59
CA ALA A 135 -1.27 -7.38 -13.18
C ALA A 135 -1.16 -7.39 -14.72
N ALA A 136 -1.48 -6.28 -15.38
CA ALA A 136 -1.36 -6.14 -16.82
C ALA A 136 0.10 -6.26 -17.27
N GLN A 137 1.03 -5.58 -16.58
CA GLN A 137 2.47 -5.68 -16.83
C GLN A 137 3.00 -7.12 -16.71
N LEU A 138 2.44 -7.89 -15.78
CA LEU A 138 2.79 -9.30 -15.60
C LEU A 138 2.32 -10.17 -16.78
N GLY A 139 1.10 -9.94 -17.27
CA GLY A 139 0.54 -10.67 -18.41
C GLY A 139 1.21 -10.37 -19.75
N GLU A 140 1.86 -9.21 -19.88
CA GLU A 140 2.53 -8.77 -21.11
C GLU A 140 3.98 -9.26 -21.24
N THR A 141 4.59 -9.85 -20.20
CA THR A 141 5.98 -10.35 -20.32
C THR A 141 6.05 -11.47 -21.39
N PRO A 142 6.75 -11.26 -22.52
CA PRO A 142 6.76 -12.23 -23.59
C PRO A 142 7.47 -13.49 -23.10
N SER A 143 6.74 -14.61 -23.08
CA SER A 143 7.29 -15.93 -22.85
C SER A 143 8.43 -16.15 -23.84
N ARG A 144 9.68 -16.01 -23.39
CA ARG A 144 10.85 -16.21 -24.24
C ARG A 144 10.99 -17.71 -24.47
N SER A 145 10.32 -18.21 -25.50
CA SER A 145 10.43 -19.60 -25.94
C SER A 145 11.92 -19.94 -26.14
N PRO A 146 12.48 -20.96 -25.47
CA PRO A 146 13.87 -21.32 -25.69
C PRO A 146 13.97 -21.85 -27.12
N ALA A 147 14.74 -21.16 -27.97
CA ALA A 147 15.01 -21.57 -29.33
C ALA A 147 15.53 -23.01 -29.33
N ALA A 148 14.74 -23.93 -29.85
CA ALA A 148 15.13 -25.32 -30.04
C ALA A 148 16.40 -25.34 -30.90
N ARG A 149 17.53 -25.73 -30.30
CA ARG A 149 18.75 -26.07 -31.03
C ARG A 149 18.44 -27.27 -31.92
N SER A 150 18.19 -27.02 -33.20
CA SER A 150 18.17 -28.05 -34.22
C SER A 150 19.56 -28.67 -34.29
N ARG A 151 19.75 -29.81 -33.62
CA ARG A 151 20.82 -30.75 -33.95
C ARG A 151 20.51 -31.34 -35.32
N SER A 152 21.09 -30.77 -36.38
CA SER A 152 21.21 -31.46 -37.66
C SER A 152 22.41 -32.41 -37.59
N LEU A 153 22.10 -33.70 -37.56
CA LEU A 153 23.01 -34.80 -37.90
C LEU A 153 22.70 -35.21 -39.35
N SER A 154 23.64 -35.00 -40.26
CA SER A 154 23.94 -35.83 -41.45
C SER A 154 25.27 -35.38 -42.04
#